data_AF-A0A0G0MYG0-F1
#
_entry.id   AF-A0A0G0MYG0-F1
#
_cell.length_a   1.000
_cell.length_b   1.000
_cell.length_c   1.000
_cell.angle_alpha   90.00
_cell.angle_beta   90.00
_cell.angle_gamma   90.00
#
_symmetry.space_group_name_H-M   'P 1'
#
loop_
_entity.id
_entity.type
_entity.pdbx_description
1 polymer ?
#
loop_
_entity_poly.entity_id
_entity_poly.type
_entity_poly.pdbx_seq_one_letter_code
_entity_poly.pdbx_strand_id
1 'polypeptide(L)'
;MNFQNQHLARIYKEAGQIIKKSFPNKAYHNINHALFTAKEAMRLFNYEKKFRIQHQEIFPLEQKDRELLIISGITHDIVQRYKKFGKNEEMSAKWLISYLHDPKYFTEHDHLLIKRAILGTKTLLIDDKLIQEVTKYKKRHKPGTVLFSQLLADSDLSGLGMRWPVYWERMSACFKEIYPNPTLQKWLIYLKQQSSILRHFHYHTEAAQKRYHYLKKNAERVEMILKNPQKIENLFKAL
;
A
#
# COMPACT_ATOMS: atom_id res chain seq x y z
N MET A 1 -0.22 -10.47 -15.20
CA MET A 1 -0.17 -9.08 -15.70
C MET A 1 0.67 -9.10 -16.97
N ASN A 2 0.23 -8.45 -18.04
CA ASN A 2 0.95 -8.41 -19.31
C ASN A 2 1.69 -7.07 -19.40
N PHE A 3 3.01 -7.12 -19.58
CA PHE A 3 3.86 -5.95 -19.80
C PHE A 3 4.24 -5.90 -21.28
N GLN A 4 4.17 -4.72 -21.88
CA GLN A 4 4.72 -4.43 -23.20
C GLN A 4 6.24 -4.32 -23.14
N ASN A 5 6.77 -3.76 -22.05
CA ASN A 5 8.21 -3.72 -21.80
C ASN A 5 8.73 -5.08 -21.28
N GLN A 6 9.54 -5.76 -22.09
CA GLN A 6 10.12 -7.08 -21.75
C GLN A 6 11.06 -7.03 -20.54
N HIS A 7 11.74 -5.91 -20.28
CA HIS A 7 12.57 -5.75 -19.08
C HIS A 7 11.69 -5.73 -17.82
N LEU A 8 10.55 -5.03 -17.85
CA LEU A 8 9.60 -5.04 -16.73
C LEU A 8 8.95 -6.42 -16.53
N ALA A 9 8.67 -7.16 -17.61
CA ALA A 9 8.20 -8.54 -17.52
C ALA A 9 9.20 -9.46 -16.80
N ARG A 10 10.50 -9.31 -17.09
CA ARG A 10 11.58 -10.05 -16.40
C ARG A 10 11.63 -9.71 -14.92
N ILE A 11 11.65 -8.41 -14.57
CA ILE A 11 11.70 -7.95 -13.18
C ILE A 11 10.48 -8.46 -12.40
N TYR A 12 9.29 -8.43 -13.01
CA TYR A 12 8.09 -8.99 -12.40
C TYR A 12 8.24 -10.47 -12.01
N LYS A 13 8.80 -11.28 -12.92
CA LYS A 13 9.04 -12.71 -12.68
C LYS A 13 10.05 -12.92 -11.54
N GLU A 14 11.15 -12.19 -11.56
CA GLU A 14 12.22 -12.28 -10.54
C GLU A 14 11.73 -11.80 -9.16
N ALA A 15 11.05 -10.66 -9.10
CA ALA A 15 10.43 -10.14 -7.88
C ALA A 15 9.45 -11.16 -7.28
N GLY A 16 8.60 -11.77 -8.11
CA GLY A 16 7.68 -12.81 -7.66
C GLY A 16 8.38 -14.01 -7.03
N GLN A 17 9.54 -14.41 -7.55
CA GLN A 17 10.34 -15.50 -6.97
C GLN A 17 11.00 -15.08 -5.64
N ILE A 18 11.55 -13.87 -5.57
CA ILE A 18 12.21 -13.34 -4.37
C ILE A 18 11.19 -13.18 -3.25
N ILE A 19 10.05 -12.53 -3.49
CA ILE A 19 9.01 -12.30 -2.47
C ILE A 19 8.48 -13.63 -1.93
N LYS A 20 8.26 -14.62 -2.80
CA LYS A 20 7.87 -15.98 -2.36
C LYS A 20 8.91 -16.63 -1.45
N LYS A 21 10.20 -16.43 -1.71
CA LYS A 21 11.31 -16.97 -0.90
C LYS A 21 11.56 -16.17 0.38
N SER A 22 11.39 -14.85 0.34
CA SER A 22 11.70 -13.94 1.43
C SER A 22 10.56 -13.79 2.44
N PHE A 23 9.30 -14.03 2.03
CA PHE A 23 8.12 -13.90 2.88
C PHE A 23 7.19 -15.12 2.90
N PRO A 24 7.68 -16.37 2.85
CA PRO A 24 6.81 -17.55 2.78
C PRO A 24 5.87 -17.65 3.99
N ASN A 25 6.26 -17.07 5.14
CA ASN A 25 5.57 -17.23 6.41
C ASN A 25 5.01 -15.92 6.99
N LYS A 26 5.06 -14.82 6.23
CA LYS A 26 4.47 -13.55 6.70
C LYS A 26 2.97 -13.54 6.45
N ALA A 27 2.20 -13.25 7.50
CA ALA A 27 0.75 -13.23 7.40
C ALA A 27 0.23 -12.12 6.49
N TYR A 28 0.83 -10.92 6.53
CA TYR A 28 0.39 -9.78 5.75
C TYR A 28 1.35 -9.41 4.62
N HIS A 29 2.61 -9.07 4.92
CA HIS A 29 3.58 -8.63 3.91
C HIS A 29 4.16 -9.82 3.15
N ASN A 30 3.35 -10.38 2.24
CA ASN A 30 3.66 -11.52 1.39
C ASN A 30 3.33 -11.25 -0.08
N ILE A 31 3.51 -12.27 -0.95
CA ILE A 31 3.27 -12.13 -2.39
C ILE A 31 1.81 -11.76 -2.73
N ASN A 32 0.84 -12.23 -1.96
CA ASN A 32 -0.56 -11.91 -2.22
C ASN A 32 -0.84 -10.44 -1.92
N HIS A 33 -0.26 -9.89 -0.85
CA HIS A 33 -0.30 -8.46 -0.58
C HIS A 33 0.30 -7.65 -1.74
N ALA A 34 1.53 -7.98 -2.17
CA ALA A 34 2.21 -7.28 -3.26
C ALA A 34 1.43 -7.32 -4.60
N LEU A 35 0.92 -8.49 -4.98
CA LEU A 35 0.11 -8.65 -6.20
C LEU A 35 -1.21 -7.87 -6.11
N PHE A 36 -1.82 -7.85 -4.93
CA PHE A 36 -3.04 -7.09 -4.69
C PHE A 36 -2.79 -5.58 -4.80
N THR A 37 -1.72 -5.07 -4.16
CA THR A 37 -1.31 -3.66 -4.26
C THR A 37 -1.06 -3.27 -5.71
N ALA A 38 -0.33 -4.07 -6.49
CA ALA A 38 -0.12 -3.80 -7.91
C ALA A 38 -1.42 -3.79 -8.74
N LYS A 39 -2.36 -4.71 -8.44
CA LYS A 39 -3.66 -4.75 -9.11
C LYS A 39 -4.51 -3.53 -8.79
N GLU A 40 -4.52 -3.09 -7.53
CA GLU A 40 -5.23 -1.86 -7.15
C GLU A 40 -4.55 -0.62 -7.73
N ALA A 41 -3.22 -0.59 -7.84
CA ALA A 41 -2.50 0.52 -8.46
C ALA A 41 -2.86 0.65 -9.94
N MET A 42 -2.93 -0.46 -10.66
CA MET A 42 -3.42 -0.49 -12.04
C MET A 42 -4.88 -0.01 -12.14
N ARG A 43 -5.74 -0.37 -11.18
CA ARG A 43 -7.14 0.05 -11.17
C ARG A 43 -7.27 1.54 -10.92
N LEU A 44 -6.60 2.08 -9.91
CA LEU A 44 -6.60 3.50 -9.60
C LEU A 44 -6.04 4.31 -10.76
N PHE A 45 -4.94 3.87 -11.37
CA PHE A 45 -4.38 4.47 -12.58
C PHE A 45 -5.43 4.64 -13.68
N ASN A 46 -6.22 3.59 -13.97
CA ASN A 46 -7.24 3.64 -15.01
C ASN A 46 -8.45 4.53 -14.65
N TYR A 47 -8.73 4.72 -13.36
CA TYR A 47 -9.83 5.57 -12.88
C TYR A 47 -9.44 7.04 -12.74
N GLU A 48 -8.16 7.31 -12.51
CA GLU A 48 -7.63 8.66 -12.32
C GLU A 48 -7.52 9.37 -13.68
N LYS A 49 -8.66 9.85 -14.18
CA LYS A 49 -8.78 10.44 -15.53
C LYS A 49 -8.15 11.83 -15.64
N LYS A 50 -8.02 12.57 -14.54
CA LYS A 50 -7.50 13.95 -14.50
C LYS A 50 -6.91 14.23 -13.12
N PHE A 51 -5.59 14.28 -13.00
CA PHE A 51 -4.99 14.77 -11.78
C PHE A 51 -4.78 16.28 -11.88
N ARG A 52 -5.41 17.02 -10.96
CA ARG A 52 -5.17 18.44 -10.74
C ARG A 52 -4.48 18.60 -9.40
N ILE A 53 -3.20 18.96 -9.38
CA ILE A 53 -2.68 19.69 -8.21
C ILE A 53 -3.03 21.15 -8.42
N GLN A 54 -3.83 21.69 -7.50
CA GLN A 54 -4.04 23.14 -7.36
C GLN A 54 -4.30 23.88 -8.69
N HIS A 55 -5.43 23.54 -9.32
CA HIS A 55 -6.07 24.34 -10.37
C HIS A 55 -5.35 24.62 -11.70
N GLN A 56 -4.13 24.14 -12.00
CA GLN A 56 -3.48 24.57 -13.27
C GLN A 56 -2.84 23.49 -14.16
N GLU A 57 -2.34 22.36 -13.67
CA GLU A 57 -1.67 21.37 -14.54
C GLU A 57 -2.40 20.03 -14.60
N ILE A 58 -2.72 19.57 -15.82
CA ILE A 58 -3.10 18.19 -16.12
C ILE A 58 -1.80 17.45 -16.41
N PHE A 59 -1.42 16.50 -15.54
CA PHE A 59 -0.31 15.61 -15.83
C PHE A 59 -0.82 14.37 -16.58
N PRO A 60 -0.45 14.16 -17.86
CA PRO A 60 -0.85 12.95 -18.57
C PRO A 60 -0.06 11.77 -18.01
N LEU A 61 -0.76 10.77 -17.49
CA LEU A 61 -0.15 9.49 -17.13
C LEU A 61 -0.01 8.64 -18.39
N GLU A 62 1.21 8.21 -18.71
CA GLU A 62 1.50 7.42 -19.89
C GLU A 62 1.37 5.92 -19.63
N GLN A 63 1.25 5.12 -20.69
CA GLN A 63 1.24 3.66 -20.57
C GLN A 63 2.51 3.13 -19.89
N LYS A 64 3.66 3.79 -20.06
CA LYS A 64 4.90 3.47 -19.34
C LYS A 64 4.74 3.68 -17.82
N ASP A 65 4.12 4.77 -17.38
CA ASP A 65 3.87 5.04 -15.95
C ASP A 65 3.01 3.95 -15.31
N ARG A 66 2.02 3.43 -16.05
CA ARG A 66 1.21 2.31 -15.59
C ARG A 66 2.06 1.08 -15.28
N GLU A 67 2.99 0.73 -16.17
CA GLU A 67 3.87 -0.42 -15.98
C GLU A 67 4.86 -0.19 -14.82
N LEU A 68 5.40 1.02 -14.70
CA LEU A 68 6.26 1.42 -13.57
C LEU A 68 5.51 1.38 -12.24
N LEU A 69 4.25 1.79 -12.22
CA LEU A 69 3.42 1.76 -11.02
C LEU A 69 3.10 0.33 -10.62
N ILE A 70 2.79 -0.54 -11.59
CA ILE A 70 2.59 -1.97 -11.35
C ILE A 70 3.85 -2.59 -10.74
N ILE A 71 5.02 -2.39 -11.36
CA ILE A 71 6.25 -3.00 -10.84
C ILE A 71 6.60 -2.47 -9.46
N SER A 72 6.39 -1.17 -9.21
CA SER A 72 6.55 -0.57 -7.89
C SER A 72 5.59 -1.22 -6.88
N GLY A 73 4.33 -1.48 -7.24
CA GLY A 73 3.36 -2.18 -6.40
C GLY A 73 3.77 -3.62 -6.07
N ILE A 74 4.35 -4.35 -7.01
CA ILE A 74 4.87 -5.70 -6.73
C ILE A 74 6.09 -5.64 -5.79
N THR A 75 6.96 -4.63 -5.94
CA THR A 75 8.27 -4.64 -5.26
C THR A 75 8.36 -3.74 -4.04
N HIS A 76 7.35 -2.92 -3.71
CA HIS A 76 7.44 -1.93 -2.62
C HIS A 76 7.82 -2.57 -1.28
N ASP A 77 7.38 -3.82 -1.06
CA ASP A 77 7.66 -4.61 0.14
C ASP A 77 8.63 -5.77 -0.09
N ILE A 78 9.43 -5.75 -1.16
CA ILE A 78 10.38 -6.84 -1.44
C ILE A 78 11.44 -7.00 -0.33
N VAL A 79 11.66 -5.97 0.48
CA VAL A 79 12.52 -6.00 1.67
C VAL A 79 11.72 -5.63 2.92
N GLN A 80 11.50 -6.59 3.84
CA GLN A 80 10.74 -6.37 5.08
C GLN A 80 11.42 -6.99 6.32
N ARG A 81 12.68 -6.61 6.55
CA ARG A 81 13.54 -7.16 7.63
C ARG A 81 14.14 -6.12 8.57
N TYR A 82 14.07 -4.83 8.23
CA TYR A 82 14.67 -3.76 9.02
C TYR A 82 13.65 -3.21 10.01
N LYS A 83 14.08 -3.00 11.26
CA LYS A 83 13.28 -2.36 12.31
C LYS A 83 13.33 -0.83 12.23
N LYS A 84 14.36 -0.27 11.59
CA LYS A 84 14.52 1.18 11.44
C LYS A 84 13.40 1.74 10.55
N PHE A 85 12.67 2.72 11.06
CA PHE A 85 11.57 3.36 10.34
C PHE A 85 12.02 3.81 8.93
N GLY A 86 11.23 3.42 7.93
CA GLY A 86 11.45 3.80 6.54
C GLY A 86 12.62 3.09 5.84
N LYS A 87 13.32 2.16 6.51
CA LYS A 87 14.49 1.47 5.92
C LYS A 87 14.08 0.36 4.96
N ASN A 88 12.95 -0.30 5.19
CA ASN A 88 12.42 -1.33 4.30
C ASN A 88 12.14 -0.74 2.91
N GLU A 89 11.40 0.36 2.84
CA GLU A 89 11.06 1.06 1.60
C GLU A 89 12.29 1.63 0.90
N GLU A 90 13.27 2.15 1.65
CA GLU A 90 14.54 2.62 1.08
C GLU A 90 15.28 1.47 0.38
N MET A 91 15.32 0.29 1.00
CA MET A 91 16.00 -0.87 0.46
C MET A 91 15.22 -1.52 -0.69
N SER A 92 13.88 -1.56 -0.61
CA SER A 92 13.01 -1.99 -1.72
C SER A 92 13.16 -1.09 -2.94
N ALA A 93 13.22 0.23 -2.75
CA ALA A 93 13.46 1.18 -3.84
C ALA A 93 14.84 1.01 -4.46
N LYS A 94 15.89 0.86 -3.64
CA LYS A 94 17.26 0.59 -4.11
C LYS A 94 17.33 -0.71 -4.90
N TRP A 95 16.67 -1.75 -4.41
CA TRP A 95 16.57 -3.03 -5.09
C TRP A 95 15.92 -2.83 -6.46
N LEU A 96 14.73 -2.22 -6.56
CA LEU A 96 14.09 -2.06 -7.87
C LEU A 96 14.94 -1.22 -8.82
N ILE A 97 15.54 -0.11 -8.36
CA ILE A 97 16.40 0.73 -9.20
C ILE A 97 17.61 -0.04 -9.73
N SER A 98 18.23 -0.95 -8.96
CA SER A 98 19.37 -1.73 -9.47
C SER A 98 19.00 -2.67 -10.62
N TYR A 99 17.72 -3.03 -10.76
CA TYR A 99 17.23 -3.83 -11.90
C TYR A 99 16.80 -2.97 -13.10
N LEU A 100 16.71 -1.65 -12.92
CA LEU A 100 16.30 -0.67 -13.94
C LEU A 100 17.50 0.15 -14.47
N HIS A 101 18.71 -0.41 -14.45
CA HIS A 101 19.94 0.32 -14.76
C HIS A 101 20.18 0.56 -16.26
N ASP A 102 19.39 -0.03 -17.16
CA ASP A 102 19.57 0.14 -18.60
C ASP A 102 19.02 1.52 -19.06
N PRO A 103 19.90 2.48 -19.39
CA PRO A 103 19.50 3.84 -19.74
C PRO A 103 18.73 3.92 -21.07
N LYS A 104 18.78 2.85 -21.89
CA LYS A 104 17.98 2.77 -23.14
C LYS A 104 16.48 2.67 -22.85
N TYR A 105 16.09 2.12 -21.70
CA TYR A 105 14.68 1.87 -21.37
C TYR A 105 14.19 2.71 -20.18
N PHE A 106 15.09 3.08 -19.27
CA PHE A 106 14.75 3.79 -18.04
C PHE A 106 15.62 5.05 -17.88
N THR A 107 14.93 6.15 -17.64
CA THR A 107 15.52 7.48 -17.42
C THR A 107 15.73 7.74 -15.93
N GLU A 108 16.52 8.75 -15.60
CA GLU A 108 16.63 9.24 -14.21
C GLU A 108 15.28 9.67 -13.64
N HIS A 109 14.37 10.15 -14.49
CA HIS A 109 13.01 10.49 -14.08
C HIS A 109 12.24 9.26 -13.60
N ASP A 110 12.33 8.14 -14.32
CA ASP A 110 11.68 6.88 -13.94
C ASP A 110 12.18 6.39 -12.59
N HIS A 111 13.51 6.44 -12.37
CA HIS A 111 14.11 6.07 -11.08
C HIS A 111 13.62 6.97 -9.95
N LEU A 112 13.50 8.28 -10.21
CA LEU A 112 12.98 9.23 -9.23
C LEU A 112 11.51 8.95 -8.89
N LEU A 113 10.65 8.70 -9.89
CA LEU A 113 9.25 8.36 -9.70
C LEU A 113 9.10 7.14 -8.79
N ILE A 114 9.77 6.04 -9.14
CA ILE A 114 9.73 4.77 -8.41
C ILE A 114 10.24 4.95 -6.98
N LYS A 115 11.39 5.61 -6.82
CA LYS A 115 11.98 5.85 -5.51
C LYS A 115 11.02 6.64 -4.62
N ARG A 116 10.42 7.71 -5.14
CA ARG A 116 9.48 8.54 -4.36
C ARG A 116 8.20 7.78 -4.07
N ALA A 117 7.69 7.00 -5.00
CA ALA A 117 6.49 6.21 -4.80
C ALA A 117 6.66 5.21 -3.65
N ILE A 118 7.71 4.39 -3.71
CA ILE A 118 7.98 3.37 -2.69
C ILE A 118 8.28 4.04 -1.34
N LEU A 119 9.04 5.14 -1.32
CA LEU A 119 9.25 5.88 -0.07
C LEU A 119 7.96 6.53 0.47
N GLY A 120 6.98 6.79 -0.39
CA GLY A 120 5.69 7.37 -0.05
C GLY A 120 4.74 6.41 0.66
N THR A 121 4.95 5.08 0.54
CA THR A 121 4.12 4.06 1.23
C THR A 121 4.41 3.99 2.72
N LYS A 122 5.52 4.57 3.20
CA LYS A 122 5.86 4.63 4.62
C LYS A 122 4.71 5.15 5.47
N THR A 123 4.29 4.35 6.44
CA THR A 123 3.23 4.70 7.39
C THR A 123 3.76 4.93 8.81
N LEU A 124 3.23 5.95 9.49
CA LEU A 124 3.40 6.18 10.92
C LEU A 124 2.04 6.09 11.62
N LEU A 125 2.02 5.52 12.81
CA LEU A 125 0.86 5.57 13.70
C LEU A 125 1.14 6.58 14.82
N ILE A 126 0.39 7.68 14.84
CA ILE A 126 0.49 8.74 15.85
C ILE A 126 -0.92 9.01 16.37
N ASP A 127 -1.13 8.92 17.68
CA ASP A 127 -2.45 9.10 18.32
C ASP A 127 -3.56 8.26 17.65
N ASP A 128 -3.23 6.99 17.35
CA ASP A 128 -4.07 6.03 16.63
C ASP A 128 -4.53 6.49 15.22
N LYS A 129 -3.86 7.50 14.64
CA LYS A 129 -4.05 7.95 13.26
C LYS A 129 -2.92 7.41 12.39
N LEU A 130 -3.29 6.76 11.29
CA LEU A 130 -2.35 6.28 10.30
C LEU A 130 -2.00 7.40 9.30
N ILE A 131 -0.73 7.80 9.27
CA ILE A 131 -0.23 8.89 8.43
C ILE A 131 0.78 8.31 7.44
N GLN A 132 0.56 8.55 6.14
CA GLN A 132 1.52 8.21 5.09
C GLN A 132 2.48 9.35 4.80
N GLU A 133 3.74 9.04 4.54
CA GLU A 133 4.80 10.01 4.23
C GLU A 133 4.49 10.84 2.98
N VAL A 134 3.74 10.27 2.02
CA VAL A 134 3.31 10.96 0.81
C VAL A 134 2.51 12.25 1.07
N THR A 135 1.89 12.40 2.24
CA THR A 135 1.17 13.63 2.63
C THR A 135 2.07 14.88 2.59
N LYS A 136 3.39 14.70 2.82
CA LYS A 136 4.37 15.79 2.83
C LYS A 136 4.86 16.16 1.42
N TYR A 137 4.52 15.39 0.39
CA TYR A 137 5.13 15.50 -0.93
C TYR A 137 4.59 16.67 -1.74
N LYS A 138 3.33 17.07 -1.52
CA LYS A 138 2.65 18.17 -2.24
C LYS A 138 3.45 19.49 -2.26
N LYS A 139 4.28 19.75 -1.25
CA LYS A 139 5.09 20.98 -1.13
C LYS A 139 6.52 20.85 -1.66
N ARG A 140 6.99 19.65 -2.00
CA ARG A 140 8.43 19.35 -2.21
C ARG A 140 8.74 18.68 -3.55
N HIS A 141 7.72 18.25 -4.29
CA HIS A 141 7.88 17.43 -5.48
C HIS A 141 6.98 17.91 -6.62
N LYS A 142 7.40 17.60 -7.85
CA LYS A 142 6.63 17.91 -9.07
C LYS A 142 5.28 17.19 -9.06
N PRO A 143 4.23 17.76 -9.68
CA PRO A 143 2.89 17.18 -9.64
C PRO A 143 2.78 15.72 -10.08
N GLY A 144 3.41 15.33 -11.18
CA GLY A 144 3.41 13.93 -11.64
C GLY A 144 4.03 12.97 -10.61
N THR A 145 5.11 13.36 -9.94
CA THR A 145 5.73 12.55 -8.88
C THR A 145 4.83 12.40 -7.67
N VAL A 146 4.12 13.47 -7.29
CA VAL A 146 3.15 13.42 -6.18
C VAL A 146 2.00 12.47 -6.54
N LEU A 147 1.40 12.59 -7.73
CA LEU A 147 0.33 11.71 -8.19
C LEU A 147 0.75 10.25 -8.15
N PHE A 148 1.87 9.95 -8.81
CA PHE A 148 2.37 8.59 -8.93
C PHE A 148 2.61 7.98 -7.54
N SER A 149 3.17 8.76 -6.62
CA SER A 149 3.40 8.32 -5.24
C SER A 149 2.08 8.12 -4.47
N GLN A 150 1.09 8.99 -4.68
CA GLN A 150 -0.22 8.90 -4.05
C GLN A 150 -1.01 7.70 -4.55
N LEU A 151 -0.95 7.39 -5.84
CA LEU A 151 -1.57 6.20 -6.42
C LEU A 151 -1.02 4.92 -5.76
N LEU A 152 0.31 4.82 -5.59
CA LEU A 152 0.91 3.67 -4.94
C LEU A 152 0.52 3.59 -3.45
N ALA A 153 0.59 4.71 -2.73
CA ALA A 153 0.22 4.80 -1.32
C ALA A 153 -1.25 4.44 -1.06
N ASP A 154 -2.17 4.91 -1.91
CA ASP A 154 -3.60 4.55 -1.83
C ASP A 154 -3.84 3.07 -2.16
N SER A 155 -3.03 2.50 -3.05
CA SER A 155 -3.13 1.10 -3.45
C SER A 155 -2.68 0.15 -2.34
N ASP A 156 -1.58 0.50 -1.66
CA ASP A 156 -1.06 -0.25 -0.52
C ASP A 156 -2.10 -0.33 0.62
N LEU A 157 -2.73 0.82 0.95
CA LEU A 157 -3.78 0.90 1.97
C LEU A 157 -5.21 0.71 1.45
N SER A 158 -5.38 0.21 0.22
CA SER A 158 -6.69 -0.04 -0.38
C SER A 158 -7.57 -1.00 0.43
N GLY A 159 -6.94 -1.91 1.19
CA GLY A 159 -7.61 -2.87 2.07
C GLY A 159 -8.55 -2.22 3.10
N LEU A 160 -8.23 -1.01 3.58
CA LEU A 160 -9.01 -0.32 4.62
C LEU A 160 -10.44 0.02 4.18
N GLY A 161 -10.61 0.50 2.94
CA GLY A 161 -11.90 0.90 2.38
C GLY A 161 -12.53 -0.15 1.48
N MET A 162 -12.09 -1.41 1.55
CA MET A 162 -12.73 -2.55 0.88
C MET A 162 -13.95 -3.07 1.63
N ARG A 163 -14.75 -3.91 0.96
CA ARG A 163 -15.85 -4.63 1.61
C ARG A 163 -15.36 -5.44 2.81
N TRP A 164 -16.22 -5.54 3.80
CA TRP A 164 -15.91 -6.14 5.10
C TRP A 164 -15.13 -7.46 5.08
N PRO A 165 -15.48 -8.49 4.27
CA PRO A 165 -14.71 -9.74 4.30
C PRO A 165 -13.23 -9.54 3.94
N VAL A 166 -12.96 -8.71 2.93
CA VAL A 166 -11.61 -8.41 2.46
C VAL A 166 -10.86 -7.54 3.47
N TYR A 167 -11.54 -6.52 4.01
CA TYR A 167 -10.95 -5.68 5.07
C TYR A 167 -10.58 -6.53 6.30
N TRP A 168 -11.53 -7.34 6.78
CA TRP A 168 -11.37 -8.16 7.97
C TRP A 168 -10.22 -9.16 7.83
N GLU A 169 -10.18 -9.91 6.72
CA GLU A 169 -9.09 -10.85 6.42
C GLU A 169 -7.71 -10.16 6.47
N ARG A 170 -7.58 -9.01 5.79
CA ARG A 170 -6.31 -8.27 5.70
C ARG A 170 -5.89 -7.66 7.04
N MET A 171 -6.83 -7.06 7.76
CA MET A 171 -6.58 -6.49 9.09
C MET A 171 -6.17 -7.59 10.10
N SER A 172 -6.85 -8.74 10.08
CA SER A 172 -6.49 -9.90 10.90
C SER A 172 -5.10 -10.46 10.54
N ALA A 173 -4.76 -10.51 9.25
CA ALA A 173 -3.42 -10.89 8.81
C ALA A 173 -2.34 -9.91 9.32
N CYS A 174 -2.63 -8.61 9.26
CA CYS A 174 -1.73 -7.57 9.78
C CYS A 174 -1.53 -7.70 11.31
N PHE A 175 -2.61 -7.98 12.06
CA PHE A 175 -2.53 -8.27 13.48
C PHE A 175 -1.59 -9.44 13.80
N LYS A 176 -1.74 -10.57 13.10
CA LYS A 176 -0.89 -11.76 13.28
C LYS A 176 0.58 -11.47 13.00
N GLU A 177 0.86 -10.60 12.03
CA GLU A 177 2.25 -10.23 11.72
C GLU A 177 2.85 -9.29 12.77
N ILE A 178 2.09 -8.32 13.28
CA ILE A 178 2.55 -7.38 14.31
C ILE A 178 2.73 -8.08 15.67
N TYR A 179 1.83 -9.01 15.99
CA TYR A 179 1.82 -9.73 17.27
C TYR A 179 2.00 -11.23 17.06
N PRO A 180 3.25 -11.72 16.90
CA PRO A 180 3.52 -13.15 16.69
C PRO A 180 3.08 -14.03 17.88
N ASN A 181 2.94 -13.42 19.06
CA ASN A 181 2.32 -14.03 20.24
C ASN A 181 1.02 -13.26 20.58
N PRO A 182 -0.09 -13.57 19.90
CA PRO A 182 -1.34 -12.82 20.04
C PRO A 182 -1.99 -13.12 21.41
N THR A 183 -2.61 -12.10 21.99
CA THR A 183 -3.45 -12.24 23.20
C THR A 183 -4.76 -11.50 22.99
N LEU A 184 -5.80 -11.89 23.74
CA LEU A 184 -7.10 -11.23 23.67
C LEU A 184 -6.99 -9.73 23.97
N GLN A 185 -6.13 -9.34 24.91
CA GLN A 185 -5.88 -7.94 25.25
C GLN A 185 -5.24 -7.17 24.09
N LYS A 186 -4.23 -7.74 23.42
CA LYS A 186 -3.62 -7.14 22.22
C LYS A 186 -4.64 -7.01 21.09
N TRP A 187 -5.50 -8.00 20.92
CA TRP A 187 -6.56 -7.97 19.92
C TRP A 187 -7.58 -6.84 20.20
N LEU A 188 -8.00 -6.69 21.45
CA LEU A 188 -8.90 -5.60 21.86
C LEU A 188 -8.28 -4.22 21.61
N ILE A 189 -7.01 -4.02 21.99
CA ILE A 189 -6.29 -2.77 21.72
C ILE A 189 -6.22 -2.53 20.21
N TYR A 190 -5.82 -3.54 19.44
CA TYR A 190 -5.71 -3.42 17.99
C TYR A 190 -7.04 -3.09 17.33
N LEU A 191 -8.15 -3.71 17.73
CA LEU A 191 -9.49 -3.36 17.23
C LEU A 191 -9.88 -1.91 17.53
N LYS A 192 -9.54 -1.38 18.71
CA LYS A 192 -9.75 0.04 19.04
C LYS A 192 -8.92 0.95 18.13
N GLN A 193 -7.66 0.60 17.89
CA GLN A 193 -6.78 1.32 16.97
C GLN A 193 -7.34 1.29 15.55
N GLN A 194 -7.79 0.14 15.08
CA GLN A 194 -8.40 -0.02 13.74
C GLN A 194 -9.65 0.85 13.59
N SER A 195 -10.51 0.91 14.62
CA SER A 195 -11.65 1.83 14.63
C SER A 195 -11.20 3.28 14.44
N SER A 196 -10.19 3.73 15.18
CA SER A 196 -9.64 5.09 15.04
C SER A 196 -9.04 5.33 13.65
N ILE A 197 -8.21 4.41 13.16
CA ILE A 197 -7.60 4.49 11.83
C ILE A 197 -8.68 4.65 10.76
N LEU A 198 -9.71 3.81 10.76
CA LEU A 198 -10.78 3.87 9.76
C LEU A 198 -11.60 5.16 9.80
N ARG A 199 -11.73 5.79 10.97
CA ARG A 199 -12.46 7.06 11.14
C ARG A 199 -11.67 8.26 10.61
N HIS A 200 -10.35 8.23 10.73
CA HIS A 200 -9.49 9.38 10.44
C HIS A 200 -8.68 9.24 9.14
N PHE A 201 -8.60 8.04 8.58
CA PHE A 201 -7.85 7.80 7.36
C PHE A 201 -8.59 8.38 6.14
N HIS A 202 -7.84 9.06 5.27
CA HIS A 202 -8.32 9.59 4.01
C HIS A 202 -7.38 9.18 2.89
N TYR A 203 -7.97 8.63 1.82
CA TYR A 203 -7.24 8.38 0.58
C TYR A 203 -6.85 9.70 -0.10
N HIS A 204 -5.70 9.69 -0.77
CA HIS A 204 -5.08 10.88 -1.34
C HIS A 204 -5.69 11.28 -2.69
N THR A 205 -6.05 10.29 -3.51
CA THR A 205 -6.56 10.47 -4.87
C THR A 205 -8.08 10.40 -4.92
N GLU A 206 -8.67 11.10 -5.89
CA GLU A 206 -10.12 11.05 -6.09
C GLU A 206 -10.59 9.65 -6.49
N ALA A 207 -9.81 8.95 -7.32
CA ALA A 207 -10.12 7.58 -7.71
C ALA A 207 -10.22 6.66 -6.50
N ALA A 208 -9.28 6.76 -5.56
CA ALA A 208 -9.28 5.96 -4.35
C ALA A 208 -10.45 6.32 -3.41
N GLN A 209 -10.74 7.61 -3.22
CA GLN A 209 -11.87 8.06 -2.40
C GLN A 209 -13.22 7.53 -2.92
N LYS A 210 -13.43 7.57 -4.24
CA LYS A 210 -14.66 7.04 -4.88
C LYS A 210 -14.74 5.51 -4.76
N ARG A 211 -13.62 4.83 -4.97
CA ARG A 211 -13.56 3.37 -5.02
C ARG A 211 -13.66 2.72 -3.64
N TYR A 212 -12.99 3.28 -2.63
CA TYR A 212 -12.79 2.67 -1.32
C TYR A 212 -13.67 3.33 -0.25
N HIS A 213 -14.97 3.37 -0.50
CA HIS A 213 -15.97 4.07 0.31
C HIS A 213 -16.42 3.31 1.57
N TYR A 214 -15.86 2.13 1.86
CA TYR A 214 -16.29 1.32 3.01
C TYR A 214 -15.64 1.70 4.34
N LEU A 215 -14.72 2.68 4.39
CA LEU A 215 -14.00 3.08 5.62
C LEU A 215 -14.95 3.29 6.81
N LYS A 216 -15.96 4.16 6.66
CA LYS A 216 -16.95 4.46 7.71
C LYS A 216 -17.74 3.22 8.13
N LYS A 217 -18.21 2.44 7.14
CA LYS A 217 -18.99 1.22 7.40
C LYS A 217 -18.15 0.12 8.09
N ASN A 218 -16.87 0.03 7.78
CA ASN A 218 -15.94 -0.88 8.44
C ASN A 218 -15.69 -0.42 9.88
N ALA A 219 -15.55 0.89 10.13
CA ALA A 219 -15.38 1.44 11.48
C ALA A 219 -16.58 1.09 12.37
N GLU A 220 -17.79 1.36 11.88
CA GLU A 220 -19.04 1.05 12.59
C GLU A 220 -19.14 -0.44 12.92
N ARG A 221 -18.72 -1.34 12.01
CA ARG A 221 -18.70 -2.78 12.27
C ARG A 221 -17.69 -3.18 13.34
N VAL A 222 -16.49 -2.59 13.33
CA VAL A 222 -15.49 -2.80 14.39
C VAL A 222 -16.03 -2.31 15.74
N GLU A 223 -16.66 -1.13 15.78
CA GLU A 223 -17.27 -0.57 16.99
C GLU A 223 -18.41 -1.45 17.53
N MET A 224 -19.23 -2.04 16.65
CA MET A 224 -20.24 -3.01 17.05
C MET A 224 -19.63 -4.28 17.66
N ILE A 225 -18.50 -4.75 17.13
CA ILE A 225 -17.77 -5.89 17.72
C ILE A 225 -17.22 -5.51 19.09
N LEU A 226 -16.63 -4.33 19.23
CA LEU A 226 -16.06 -3.83 20.49
C LEU A 226 -17.09 -3.72 21.63
N LYS A 227 -18.38 -3.57 21.31
CA LYS A 227 -19.49 -3.55 22.29
C LYS A 227 -19.95 -4.93 22.75
N ASN A 228 -19.44 -6.03 22.17
CA ASN A 228 -19.85 -7.40 22.49
C ASN A 228 -18.63 -8.25 22.89
N PRO A 229 -18.35 -8.38 24.20
CA PRO A 229 -17.20 -9.14 24.72
C PRO A 229 -17.15 -10.59 24.22
N GLN A 230 -18.28 -11.30 24.24
CA GLN A 230 -18.35 -12.70 23.80
C GLN A 230 -17.99 -12.84 22.31
N LYS A 231 -18.43 -11.90 21.48
CA LYS A 231 -18.09 -11.89 20.05
C LYS A 231 -16.59 -11.65 19.84
N ILE A 232 -15.96 -10.79 20.62
CA ILE A 232 -14.52 -10.53 20.54
C ILE A 232 -13.73 -11.80 20.85
N GLU A 233 -14.09 -12.51 21.93
CA GLU A 233 -13.45 -13.77 22.31
C GLU A 233 -13.60 -14.85 21.24
N ASN A 234 -14.81 -15.01 20.70
CA ASN A 234 -15.06 -16.01 19.66
C ASN A 234 -14.27 -15.71 18.39
N LEU A 235 -14.19 -14.43 17.99
CA LEU A 235 -13.38 -13.99 16.86
C LEU A 235 -11.89 -14.20 17.13
N PHE A 236 -11.42 -13.93 18.35
CA PHE A 236 -10.02 -14.15 18.74
C PHE A 236 -9.63 -15.62 18.68
N LYS A 237 -10.50 -16.53 19.14
CA LYS A 237 -10.29 -17.99 19.05
C LYS A 237 -10.24 -18.50 17.61
N ALA A 238 -10.84 -17.77 16.67
CA ALA A 238 -10.85 -18.09 15.25
C ALA A 238 -9.72 -17.43 14.44
N LEU A 239 -8.88 -16.60 15.08
CA LEU A 239 -7.66 -16.07 14.46
C LEU A 239 -6.63 -17.18 14.33
#